data_AF-A0A172YS85-F1
#
_entry.id   AF-A0A172YS85-F1
#
_cell.length_a   1.000
_cell.length_b   1.000
_cell.length_c   1.000
_cell.angle_alpha   90.00
_cell.angle_beta   90.00
_cell.angle_gamma   90.00
#
_symmetry.space_group_name_H-M   'P 1'
#
loop_
_entity.id
_entity.type
_entity.pdbx_description
1 polymer ?
#
loop_
_entity_poly.entity_id
_entity_poly.type
_entity_poly.pdbx_seq_one_letter_code
_entity_poly.pdbx_strand_id
1 'polypeptide(L)' 'MIKKACSYSTSLKNLKAFSKKNQHLAFAQEEYTFVSQLDDGFNQSLAELGTSYETGCKAQLKAKKN' A
#
# COMPACT_ATOMS: atom_id res chain seq x y z
N MET A 1 16.85 -0.38 -0.01
CA MET A 1 15.73 -1.28 0.35
C MET A 1 14.39 -0.56 0.40
N ILE A 2 14.30 0.61 1.04
CA ILE A 2 13.05 1.42 1.14
C ILE A 2 12.36 1.67 -0.22
N LYS A 3 13.10 1.97 -1.28
CA LYS A 3 12.51 2.23 -2.62
C LYS A 3 11.70 1.04 -3.17
N LYS A 4 12.16 -0.21 -2.95
CA LYS A 4 11.41 -1.42 -3.35
C LYS A 4 10.19 -1.61 -2.43
N ALA A 5 10.35 -1.41 -1.12
CA ALA A 5 9.24 -1.47 -0.17
C ALA A 5 8.15 -0.43 -0.51
N CYS A 6 8.54 0.77 -0.91
CA CYS A 6 7.61 1.82 -1.37
C CYS A 6 6.91 1.47 -2.69
N SER A 7 7.60 0.79 -3.61
CA SER A 7 6.96 0.25 -4.82
C SER A 7 5.89 -0.78 -4.46
N TYR A 8 6.19 -1.71 -3.55
CA TYR A 8 5.23 -2.72 -3.11
C TYR A 8 4.05 -2.12 -2.36
N SER A 9 4.30 -1.21 -1.40
CA SER A 9 3.25 -0.50 -0.68
C SER A 9 2.35 0.31 -1.63
N THR A 10 2.91 0.95 -2.66
CA THR A 10 2.12 1.67 -3.68
C THR A 10 1.23 0.71 -4.48
N SER A 11 1.78 -0.41 -4.97
CA SER A 11 1.00 -1.41 -5.69
C SER A 11 -0.10 -2.02 -4.83
N LEU A 12 0.17 -2.27 -3.54
CA LEU A 12 -0.79 -2.78 -2.57
C LEU A 12 -1.97 -1.81 -2.35
N LYS A 13 -1.68 -0.52 -2.18
CA LYS A 13 -2.73 0.50 -2.04
C LYS A 13 -3.59 0.62 -3.29
N ASN A 14 -3.00 0.50 -4.48
CA ASN A 14 -3.75 0.48 -5.74
C ASN A 14 -4.63 -0.76 -5.87
N LEU A 15 -4.11 -1.94 -5.49
CA LEU A 15 -4.86 -3.19 -5.50
C LEU A 15 -6.03 -3.13 -4.50
N LYS A 16 -5.81 -2.62 -3.28
CA LYS A 16 -6.86 -2.42 -2.26
C LYS A 16 -7.98 -1.52 -2.79
N ALA A 17 -7.61 -0.42 -3.45
CA ALA A 17 -8.58 0.49 -4.07
C ALA A 17 -9.35 -0.18 -5.22
N PHE A 18 -8.69 -1.03 -6.02
CA PHE A 18 -9.33 -1.79 -7.09
C PHE A 18 -10.31 -2.84 -6.53
N SER A 19 -9.89 -3.67 -5.57
CA SER A 19 -10.76 -4.67 -4.95
C SER A 19 -11.95 -4.01 -4.26
N LYS A 20 -11.76 -2.87 -3.58
CA LYS A 20 -12.86 -2.10 -2.97
C LYS A 20 -13.91 -1.65 -3.99
N LYS A 21 -13.50 -1.21 -5.19
CA LYS A 21 -14.44 -0.82 -6.25
C LYS A 21 -15.25 -2.02 -6.76
N ASN A 22 -14.69 -3.22 -6.67
CA ASN A 22 -15.29 -4.46 -7.12
C ASN A 22 -15.97 -5.26 -6.00
N GLN A 23 -16.12 -4.71 -4.79
CA GLN A 23 -16.63 -5.40 -3.59
C GLN A 23 -18.01 -6.07 -3.76
N HIS A 24 -18.78 -5.70 -4.78
CA HIS A 24 -20.05 -6.32 -5.13
C HIS A 24 -19.89 -7.74 -5.70
N LEU A 25 -18.68 -8.11 -6.12
CA LEU A 25 -18.30 -9.47 -6.47
C LEU A 25 -17.81 -10.17 -5.19
N ALA A 26 -18.44 -11.26 -4.76
CA ALA A 26 -18.10 -11.96 -3.52
C ALA A 26 -16.60 -12.30 -3.41
N PHE A 27 -15.97 -12.67 -4.52
CA PHE A 27 -14.53 -12.94 -4.62
C PHE A 27 -13.67 -11.68 -4.34
N ALA A 28 -14.12 -10.50 -4.76
CA ALA A 28 -13.41 -9.25 -4.54
C ALA A 28 -13.46 -8.78 -3.07
N GLN A 29 -14.44 -9.25 -2.28
CA GLN A 29 -14.49 -8.99 -0.83
C GLN A 29 -13.39 -9.74 -0.09
N GLU A 30 -13.14 -11.00 -0.46
CA GLU A 30 -12.04 -11.80 0.09
C GLU A 30 -10.68 -11.21 -0.32
N GLU A 31 -10.52 -10.86 -1.60
CA GLU A 31 -9.32 -10.16 -2.07
C GLU A 31 -9.10 -8.83 -1.37
N TYR A 32 -10.15 -8.03 -1.18
CA TYR A 32 -10.03 -6.76 -0.45
C TYR A 32 -9.58 -6.97 0.99
N THR A 33 -10.10 -7.99 1.67
CA THR A 33 -9.72 -8.34 3.05
C THR A 33 -8.26 -8.78 3.10
N PHE A 34 -7.83 -9.67 2.20
CA PHE A 34 -6.45 -10.12 2.10
C PHE A 34 -5.47 -8.97 1.84
N VAL A 35 -5.77 -8.12 0.86
CA VAL A 35 -4.93 -6.98 0.50
C VAL A 35 -4.91 -5.93 1.60
N SER A 36 -6.00 -5.78 2.37
CA SER A 36 -6.04 -4.88 3.53
C SER A 36 -5.08 -5.33 4.63
N GLN A 37 -5.05 -6.62 4.96
CA GLN A 37 -4.12 -7.18 5.95
C GLN A 37 -2.66 -6.99 5.54
N LEU A 38 -2.35 -7.18 4.26
CA LEU A 38 -1.00 -6.92 3.73
C LEU A 38 -0.62 -5.43 3.78
N ASP A 39 -1.54 -4.52 3.48
CA ASP A 39 -1.32 -3.07 3.59
C ASP A 39 -1.04 -2.68 5.05
N ASP A 40 -1.80 -3.24 5.99
CA ASP A 40 -1.61 -2.99 7.43
C ASP A 40 -0.24 -3.49 7.90
N GLY A 41 0.16 -4.70 7.51
CA GLY A 41 1.49 -5.24 7.81
C GLY A 41 2.63 -4.39 7.24
N PHE A 42 2.49 -3.91 6.00
CA PHE A 42 3.46 -2.98 5.41
C PHE A 42 3.54 -1.66 6.15
N ASN A 43 2.40 -1.10 6.58
CA ASN A 43 2.37 0.15 7.34
C ASN A 43 3.04 -0.04 8.71
N GLN A 44 2.83 -1.20 9.36
CA GLN A 44 3.52 -1.54 10.60
C GLN A 44 5.04 -1.64 10.40
N SER A 45 5.51 -2.34 9.37
CA SER A 45 6.95 -2.40 9.07
C SER A 45 7.56 -1.03 8.77
N LEU A 46 6.82 -0.14 8.10
CA LEU A 46 7.28 1.24 7.89
C LEU A 46 7.37 2.02 9.21
N ALA A 47 6.39 1.85 10.10
CA ALA A 47 6.39 2.48 11.42
C ALA A 47 7.56 2.00 12.29
N GLU A 48 7.87 0.70 12.27
CA GLU A 48 9.04 0.12 12.93
C GLU A 48 10.37 0.69 12.41
N LEU A 49 10.41 1.09 11.13
CA LEU A 49 11.53 1.80 10.52
C LEU A 49 11.53 3.31 10.80
N GLY A 50 10.61 3.81 11.63
CA GLY A 50 10.49 5.23 11.97
C GLY A 50 9.94 6.10 10.83
N THR A 51 9.23 5.52 9.87
CA THR A 51 8.65 6.23 8.73
C THR A 51 7.19 5.85 8.50
N SER A 52 6.56 6.41 7.47
CA SER A 52 5.23 6.02 7.02
C SER A 52 5.17 6.01 5.50
N TYR A 53 4.06 5.51 4.94
CA TYR A 53 3.86 5.59 3.50
C TYR A 53 3.91 7.04 2.99
N GLU A 54 3.29 7.97 3.72
CA GLU A 54 3.17 9.38 3.35
C GLU A 54 4.52 10.10 3.41
N THR A 55 5.29 9.85 4.48
CA THR A 55 6.55 10.53 4.74
C THR A 55 7.75 9.85 4.07
N GLY A 56 7.73 8.53 3.94
CA GLY A 56 8.81 7.74 3.34
C GLY A 56 8.62 7.45 1.85
N CYS A 57 7.41 7.06 1.44
CA CYS A 57 7.17 6.56 0.07
C CYS A 57 6.57 7.61 -0.86
N LYS A 58 5.51 8.29 -0.43
CA LYS A 58 4.84 9.33 -1.23
C LYS A 58 5.72 10.56 -1.41
N ALA A 59 6.54 10.91 -0.41
CA ALA A 59 7.55 11.96 -0.52
C ALA A 59 8.61 11.64 -1.60
N GLN A 60 9.07 10.40 -1.70
CA GLN A 60 10.01 9.97 -2.75
C GLN A 60 9.41 10.04 -4.16
N LEU A 61 8.11 9.78 -4.31
CA LEU A 61 7.41 9.93 -5.59
C LEU A 61 7.26 11.40 -6.01
N LYS A 62 7.10 12.32 -5.06
CA LYS A 62 7.05 13.77 -5.32
C LYS A 62 8.43 14.32 -5.70
N ALA A 63 9.49 13.89 -5.01
CA ALA A 63 10.86 14.33 -5.28
C ALA A 63 11.38 13.93 -6.67
N LYS A 64 10.76 12.96 -7.33
CA LYS A 64 11.11 12.54 -8.70
C LYS A 64 10.41 13.31 -9.82
N LYS A 65 9.43 14.15 -9.49
CA LYS A 65 8.64 14.91 -10.48
C LYS A 65 9.10 16.36 -10.66
N ASN A 66 10.08 16.81 -9.87
CA ASN A 66 10.80 18.07 -10.03
C ASN A 66 12.22 17.76 -10.52
#